data_AF-A0A9X1TXM8-F1
#
_entry.id   AF-A0A9X1TXM8-F1
#
_cell.length_a   1.000
_cell.length_b   1.000
_cell.length_c   1.000
_cell.angle_alpha   90.00
_cell.angle_beta   90.00
_cell.angle_gamma   90.00
#
_symmetry.space_group_name_H-M   'P 1'
#
loop_
_entity.id
_entity.type
_entity.pdbx_description
1 polymer ?
#
loop_
_entity_poly.entity_id
_entity_poly.type
_entity_poly.pdbx_seq_one_letter_code
_entity_poly.pdbx_strand_id
1 'polypeptide(L)' 'PLLTPASFGHPGRGGALGFADPESDIAFAYVTNGFRKTVTADPRAQGLIRALRAALS' A
#
# COMPACT_ATOMS: atom_id res chain seq x y z
N PRO A 1 1.93 7.69 5.83
CA PRO A 1 2.22 6.34 6.40
C PRO A 1 1.32 5.29 5.72
N LEU A 2 1.76 4.02 5.66
CA LEU A 2 1.02 2.94 5.01
C LEU A 2 -0.21 2.57 5.86
N LEU A 3 -0.16 1.51 6.69
CA LEU A 3 -1.28 1.13 7.54
C LEU A 3 -1.14 1.72 8.95
N THR A 4 0.04 1.62 9.56
CA THR A 4 0.43 2.35 10.79
C THR A 4 1.87 2.90 10.64
N PRO A 5 2.42 3.64 11.63
CA PRO A 5 3.83 4.02 11.62
C PRO A 5 4.80 2.84 11.65
N ALA A 6 4.37 1.66 12.13
CA ALA A 6 5.19 0.45 12.21
C ALA A 6 5.28 -0.30 10.87
N SER A 7 4.49 0.08 9.87
CA SER A 7 4.51 -0.57 8.56
C SER A 7 5.85 -0.42 7.85
N PHE A 8 6.30 -1.49 7.19
CA PHE A 8 7.49 -1.50 6.32
C PHE A 8 7.21 -2.17 4.98
N GLY A 9 7.87 -1.72 3.92
CA GLY A 9 7.61 -2.22 2.57
C GLY A 9 8.32 -1.44 1.48
N HIS A 10 7.96 -1.71 0.23
CA HIS A 10 8.59 -1.08 -0.92
C HIS A 10 7.58 -0.80 -2.05
N PRO A 11 7.58 0.42 -2.62
CA PRO A 11 6.82 0.69 -3.82
C PRO A 11 7.56 0.19 -5.07
N GLY A 12 6.83 -0.36 -6.02
CA GLY A 12 7.33 -0.74 -7.34
C GLY A 12 7.08 0.36 -8.36
N ARG A 13 8.07 0.63 -9.21
CA ARG A 13 7.91 1.55 -10.34
C ARG A 13 6.76 1.09 -11.23
N GLY A 14 5.87 2.01 -11.61
CA GLY A 14 4.67 1.67 -12.36
C GLY A 14 3.40 1.63 -11.51
N GLY A 15 3.53 1.72 -10.18
CA GLY A 15 2.41 1.87 -9.25
C GLY A 15 2.12 0.66 -8.37
N ALA A 16 2.91 -0.42 -8.48
CA ALA A 16 2.82 -1.56 -7.56
C ALA A 16 3.27 -1.17 -6.14
N LEU A 17 2.82 -1.89 -5.13
CA LEU A 17 3.21 -1.67 -3.73
C LEU A 17 3.07 -2.97 -2.94
N GLY A 18 4.05 -3.29 -2.11
CA GLY A 18 3.95 -4.34 -1.09
C GLY A 18 4.43 -3.84 0.27
N PHE A 19 3.72 -4.20 1.34
CA PHE A 19 4.14 -3.91 2.71
C PHE A 19 3.58 -4.92 3.73
N ALA A 20 4.17 -4.91 4.92
CA ALA A 20 3.67 -5.59 6.10
C ALA A 20 3.53 -4.60 7.27
N ASP A 21 2.58 -4.87 8.15
CA ASP A 21 2.29 -4.08 9.33
C ASP A 21 2.16 -4.98 10.57
N PRO A 22 3.16 -4.96 11.49
CA PRO A 22 3.18 -5.87 12.64
C PRO A 22 2.18 -5.50 13.74
N GLU A 23 1.70 -4.24 13.79
CA GLU A 23 0.71 -3.81 14.80
C GLU A 23 -0.68 -4.35 14.50
N SER A 24 -1.04 -4.47 13.23
CA SER A 24 -2.33 -5.02 12.79
C SER A 24 -2.27 -6.47 12.32
N ASP A 25 -1.09 -7.10 12.33
CA ASP A 25 -0.83 -8.45 11.83
C ASP A 25 -1.28 -8.66 10.36
N ILE A 26 -1.09 -7.63 9.53
CA ILE A 26 -1.55 -7.60 8.13
C ILE A 26 -0.39 -7.40 7.17
N ALA A 27 -0.40 -8.17 6.09
CA ALA A 27 0.39 -7.90 4.89
C ALA A 27 -0.52 -7.50 3.72
N PHE A 28 -0.05 -6.57 2.89
CA PHE A 28 -0.80 -6.05 1.75
C PHE A 28 0.08 -5.98 0.50
N ALA A 29 -0.51 -6.33 -0.64
CA ALA A 29 0.09 -6.14 -1.95
C ALA A 29 -0.93 -5.60 -2.97
N TYR A 30 -0.52 -4.57 -3.70
CA TYR A 30 -1.22 -4.07 -4.88
C TYR A 30 -0.34 -4.31 -6.11
N VAL A 31 -0.85 -5.13 -7.03
CA VAL A 31 -0.20 -5.46 -8.31
C VAL A 31 -1.09 -4.97 -9.44
N THR A 32 -0.50 -4.36 -10.46
CA THR A 32 -1.25 -3.80 -11.59
C THR A 32 -0.47 -3.90 -12.89
N ASN A 33 -1.18 -4.06 -13.99
CA ASN A 33 -0.65 -3.96 -15.36
C ASN A 33 -0.71 -2.52 -15.93
N GLY A 34 -1.42 -1.62 -15.25
CA GLY A 34 -1.56 -0.21 -15.66
C GLY A 34 -0.38 0.62 -15.17
N PHE A 35 0.73 0.63 -15.92
CA PHE A 35 1.95 1.36 -15.58
C PHE A 35 1.74 2.87 -15.48
N ARG A 36 2.24 3.48 -14.40
CA ARG A 36 2.29 4.93 -14.20
C ARG A 36 3.72 5.42 -14.07
N LYS A 37 3.96 6.69 -14.42
CA LYS A 37 5.30 7.31 -14.30
C LYS A 37 5.72 7.52 -12.84
N THR A 38 4.80 7.41 -11.89
CA THR A 38 5.03 7.53 -10.46
C THR A 38 5.84 6.35 -9.92
N VAL A 39 6.76 6.67 -8.99
CA VAL A 39 7.52 5.66 -8.24
C VAL A 39 6.87 5.41 -6.88
N THR A 40 6.33 6.44 -6.25
CA THR A 40 5.70 6.38 -4.93
C THR A 40 4.29 6.95 -4.98
N ALA A 41 3.49 6.68 -3.93
CA ALA A 41 2.18 7.28 -3.70
C ALA A 41 1.20 7.17 -4.88
N ASP A 42 1.15 6.03 -5.58
CA ASP A 42 0.13 5.78 -6.59
C ASP A 42 -1.28 5.92 -5.96
N PRO A 43 -2.16 6.78 -6.50
CA PRO A 43 -3.46 7.08 -5.89
C PRO A 43 -4.36 5.84 -5.78
N ARG A 44 -4.18 4.84 -6.66
CA ARG A 44 -4.95 3.59 -6.62
C ARG A 44 -4.55 2.75 -5.40
N ALA A 45 -3.25 2.57 -5.20
CA ALA A 45 -2.72 1.86 -4.02
C ALA A 45 -3.09 2.60 -2.73
N GLN A 46 -2.99 3.94 -2.71
CA GLN A 46 -3.37 4.75 -1.56
C GLN A 46 -4.87 4.65 -1.24
N GLY A 47 -5.74 4.59 -2.26
CA GLY A 47 -7.17 4.37 -2.09
C GLY A 47 -7.47 3.04 -1.39
N LEU A 48 -6.82 1.96 -1.83
CA LEU A 48 -6.96 0.64 -1.20
C LEU A 48 -6.46 0.62 0.25
N ILE A 49 -5.35 1.29 0.55
CA ILE A 49 -4.84 1.41 1.93
C ILE A 49 -5.83 2.15 2.83
N ARG A 50 -6.45 3.23 2.35
CA ARG A 50 -7.47 3.97 3.12
C ARG A 50 -8.69 3.09 3.39
N ALA A 51 -9.14 2.34 2.39
CA ALA A 51 -10.26 1.42 2.54
C ALA A 51 -9.93 0.28 3.52
N LEU A 52 -8.74 -0.31 3.43
CA LEU A 52 -8.25 -1.31 4.37
C LEU A 52 -8.24 -0.77 5.80
N ARG A 53 -7.68 0.43 6.01
CA ARG A 53 -7.67 1.07 7.33
C ARG A 53 -9.08 1.29 7.89
N ALA A 54 -10.04 1.67 7.05
CA ALA A 54 -11.44 1.85 7.45
C ALA A 54 -12.17 0.52 7.73
N ALA A 55 -11.69 -0.60 7.21
CA ALA A 55 -12.28 -1.93 7.47
C ALA A 55 -11.78 -2.56 8.78
N LEU A 56 -10.69 -2.03 9.36
CA LEU A 56 -10.09 -2.52 10.60
C LEU A 56 -10.55 -1.72 11.84
N SER A 57 -11.38 -0.68 11.64
CA SER A 57 -11.98 0.12 12.70
C SER A 57 -13.32 -0.43 13.15
#